data_AF-A0A6P1IBA2-F1
#
_entry.id   AF-A0A6P1IBA2-F1
#
_cell.length_a   1.000
_cell.length_b   1.000
_cell.length_c   1.000
_cell.angle_alpha   90.00
_cell.angle_beta   90.00
_cell.angle_gamma   90.00
#
_symmetry.space_group_name_H-M   'P 1'
#
loop_
_entity.id
_entity.type
_entity.pdbx_description
1 polymer ?
#
loop_
_entity_poly.entity_id
_entity_poly.type
_entity_poly.pdbx_seq_one_letter_code
_entity_poly.pdbx_strand_id
1 'polypeptide(L)'
;MESSVVPVITVPATNEATAALTDWLIRELVPTVLEGVSLDQSAGGLRDLPAITAHHIVRPRKLRVHVRYLRRVVDTAERHLRRNGDGAVQYSMTGNGVDRVRPVQDVLPDQVMDAAARVGGDVAELGSMAAALANRVLLLAGAIVGSGGGMMSPDSIYSAATESYCSVLASLWHTDPNARVELKVVW
;
A
#
# COMPACT_ATOMS: atom_id res chain seq x y z
N MET A 1 9.87 -29.78 8.31
CA MET A 1 9.84 -28.46 7.64
C MET A 1 8.70 -27.70 8.26
N GLU A 2 9.03 -26.77 9.16
CA GLU A 2 8.05 -25.92 9.82
C GLU A 2 7.45 -24.99 8.76
N SER A 3 6.16 -25.16 8.49
CA SER A 3 5.39 -24.20 7.72
C SER A 3 5.38 -22.90 8.53
N SER A 4 6.00 -21.86 8.00
CA SER A 4 5.91 -20.50 8.54
C SER A 4 4.44 -20.10 8.52
N VAL A 5 3.79 -20.19 9.68
CA VAL A 5 2.40 -19.78 9.87
C VAL A 5 2.37 -18.26 9.74
N VAL A 6 1.89 -17.75 8.60
CA VAL A 6 1.73 -16.30 8.41
C VAL A 6 0.42 -15.89 9.08
N PRO A 7 0.47 -15.06 10.14
CA PRO A 7 -0.75 -14.51 10.73
C PRO A 7 -1.32 -13.46 9.77
N VAL A 8 -2.22 -13.87 8.88
CA VAL A 8 -3.07 -12.91 8.17
C VAL A 8 -4.01 -12.35 9.21
N ILE A 9 -3.90 -11.07 9.56
CA ILE A 9 -4.83 -10.41 10.47
C ILE A 9 -6.00 -9.89 9.63
N THR A 10 -7.11 -10.60 9.65
CA THR A 10 -8.32 -10.12 8.97
C THR A 10 -9.06 -9.13 9.85
N VAL A 11 -9.23 -7.87 9.44
CA VAL A 11 -10.45 -7.07 9.77
C VAL A 11 -10.69 -6.15 8.58
N PRO A 12 -11.95 -5.98 8.13
CA PRO A 12 -12.92 -5.21 8.91
C PRO A 12 -14.30 -5.88 9.06
N ALA A 13 -14.78 -5.97 10.31
CA ALA A 13 -16.15 -6.39 10.64
C ALA A 13 -17.12 -5.20 10.76
N THR A 14 -16.57 -3.97 10.83
CA THR A 14 -17.29 -2.72 11.09
C THR A 14 -16.92 -1.66 10.06
N ASN A 15 -17.82 -0.70 9.82
CA ASN A 15 -17.55 0.41 8.90
C ASN A 15 -16.42 1.31 9.41
N GLU A 16 -16.25 1.39 10.73
CA GLU A 16 -15.20 2.12 11.43
C GLU A 16 -13.83 1.51 11.16
N ALA A 17 -13.69 0.18 11.32
CA ALA A 17 -12.45 -0.52 10.99
C ALA A 17 -12.11 -0.42 9.50
N THR A 18 -13.10 -0.59 8.60
CA THR A 18 -12.89 -0.41 7.16
C THR A 18 -12.41 1.00 6.86
N ALA A 19 -13.03 2.01 7.48
CA ALA A 19 -12.67 3.40 7.26
C ALA A 19 -11.24 3.70 7.72
N ALA A 20 -10.87 3.27 8.92
CA ALA A 20 -9.53 3.47 9.47
C ALA A 20 -8.45 2.78 8.64
N LEU A 21 -8.65 1.52 8.23
CA LEU A 21 -7.71 0.83 7.34
C LEU A 21 -7.63 1.47 5.96
N THR A 22 -8.76 1.95 5.43
CA THR A 22 -8.77 2.67 4.15
C THR A 22 -8.06 4.03 4.27
N ASP A 23 -8.24 4.75 5.38
CA ASP A 23 -7.56 6.01 5.66
C ASP A 23 -6.06 5.81 5.80
N TRP A 24 -5.64 4.85 6.61
CA TRP A 24 -4.25 4.43 6.75
C TRP A 24 -3.61 4.10 5.40
N LEU A 25 -4.26 3.24 4.60
CA LEU A 25 -3.74 2.85 3.29
C LEU A 25 -3.53 4.06 2.37
N ILE A 26 -4.53 4.96 2.29
CA ILE A 26 -4.54 6.07 1.32
C ILE A 26 -3.73 7.28 1.78
N ARG A 27 -3.77 7.61 3.07
CA ARG A 27 -3.24 8.86 3.63
C ARG A 27 -2.00 8.67 4.49
N GLU A 28 -1.61 7.44 4.81
CA GLU A 28 -0.39 7.16 5.59
C GLU A 28 0.58 6.26 4.80
N LEU A 29 0.20 5.02 4.52
CA LEU A 29 1.09 4.04 3.89
C LEU A 29 1.48 4.43 2.46
N VAL A 30 0.51 4.69 1.58
CA VAL A 30 0.81 5.08 0.18
C VAL A 30 1.72 6.32 0.13
N PRO A 31 1.43 7.42 0.86
CA PRO A 31 2.33 8.57 0.90
C PRO A 31 3.76 8.24 1.35
N THR A 32 3.92 7.42 2.39
CA THR A 32 5.24 7.00 2.88
C THR A 32 6.04 6.28 1.80
N VAL A 33 5.41 5.35 1.06
CA VAL A 33 6.09 4.62 -0.02
C VAL A 33 6.36 5.54 -1.22
N LEU A 34 5.49 6.50 -1.51
CA LEU A 34 5.66 7.47 -2.61
C LEU A 34 6.83 8.44 -2.37
N GLU A 35 7.05 8.89 -1.13
CA GLU A 35 8.24 9.67 -0.76
C GLU A 35 9.52 8.87 -1.00
N GLY A 36 9.48 7.57 -0.70
CA GLY A 36 10.57 6.63 -1.00
C GLY A 36 10.96 6.56 -2.48
N VAL A 37 10.12 7.06 -3.39
CA VAL A 37 10.35 7.07 -4.85
C VAL A 37 10.33 8.49 -5.46
N SER A 38 10.58 9.53 -4.66
CA SER A 38 10.58 10.95 -5.10
C SER A 38 9.27 11.44 -5.71
N LEU A 39 8.14 10.89 -5.28
CA LEU A 39 6.81 11.35 -5.67
C LEU A 39 6.18 12.19 -4.55
N ASP A 40 6.97 13.08 -3.94
CA ASP A 40 6.62 13.87 -2.75
C ASP A 40 5.37 14.73 -2.94
N GLN A 41 5.19 15.32 -4.13
CA GLN A 41 3.99 16.09 -4.45
C GLN A 41 2.72 15.21 -4.43
N SER A 42 2.84 13.97 -4.94
CA SER A 42 1.73 13.02 -4.91
C SER A 42 1.44 12.56 -3.50
N ALA A 43 2.49 12.28 -2.71
CA ALA A 43 2.41 11.92 -1.30
C ALA A 43 1.74 13.03 -0.46
N GLY A 44 2.22 14.27 -0.58
CA GLY A 44 1.67 15.44 0.12
C GLY A 44 0.18 15.63 -0.17
N GLY A 45 -0.22 15.65 -1.44
CA GLY A 45 -1.64 15.85 -1.75
C GLY A 45 -2.55 14.67 -1.39
N LEU A 46 -2.03 13.44 -1.21
CA LEU A 46 -2.78 12.35 -0.59
C LEU A 46 -2.98 12.59 0.91
N ARG A 47 -1.95 13.05 1.62
CA ARG A 47 -2.05 13.41 3.04
C ARG A 47 -3.03 14.56 3.27
N ASP A 48 -3.13 15.50 2.33
CA ASP A 48 -4.05 16.64 2.42
C ASP A 48 -5.53 16.29 2.11
N LEU A 49 -5.82 15.07 1.66
CA LEU A 49 -7.21 14.65 1.42
C LEU A 49 -8.02 14.64 2.73
N PRO A 50 -9.36 14.77 2.66
CA PRO A 50 -10.21 14.58 3.83
C PRO A 50 -10.05 13.17 4.44
N ALA A 51 -10.13 13.09 5.77
CA ALA A 51 -10.10 11.82 6.49
C ALA A 51 -11.27 10.92 6.09
N ILE A 52 -10.96 9.64 5.88
CA ILE A 52 -11.92 8.60 5.59
C ILE A 52 -12.51 8.13 6.91
N THR A 53 -13.83 8.22 7.00
CA THR A 53 -14.60 7.87 8.19
C THR A 53 -15.66 6.85 7.84
N ALA A 54 -16.29 6.20 8.82
CA ALA A 54 -17.37 5.24 8.60
C ALA A 54 -18.48 5.80 7.69
N HIS A 55 -18.73 7.11 7.76
CA HIS A 55 -19.70 7.78 6.89
C HIS A 55 -19.32 7.76 5.39
N HIS A 56 -18.02 7.74 5.07
CA HIS A 56 -17.53 7.56 3.70
C HIS A 56 -17.72 6.11 3.22
N ILE A 57 -17.56 5.15 4.12
CA ILE A 57 -17.78 3.72 3.85
C ILE A 57 -19.26 3.44 3.58
N VAL A 58 -20.17 3.98 4.41
CA VAL A 58 -21.63 3.89 4.22
C VAL A 58 -22.09 4.63 2.96
N ARG A 59 -21.38 5.68 2.55
CA ARG A 59 -21.70 6.49 1.35
C ARG A 59 -20.50 6.59 0.41
N PRO A 60 -20.20 5.53 -0.37
CA PRO A 60 -18.97 5.43 -1.18
C PRO A 60 -18.79 6.55 -2.20
N ARG A 61 -19.87 7.23 -2.61
CA ARG A 61 -19.79 8.44 -3.45
C ARG A 61 -18.94 9.54 -2.82
N LYS A 62 -18.77 9.58 -1.50
CA LYS A 62 -17.90 10.53 -0.80
C LYS A 62 -16.41 10.26 -1.03
N LEU A 63 -16.03 9.06 -1.44
CA LEU A 63 -14.65 8.69 -1.80
C LEU A 63 -14.26 9.10 -3.23
N ARG A 64 -15.13 9.77 -3.98
CA ARG A 64 -14.85 10.18 -5.38
C ARG A 64 -13.64 11.11 -5.50
N VAL A 65 -13.39 11.94 -4.50
CA VAL A 65 -12.22 12.84 -4.50
C VAL A 65 -10.94 12.00 -4.37
N HIS A 66 -10.91 11.06 -3.42
CA HIS A 66 -9.81 10.11 -3.24
C HIS A 66 -9.56 9.30 -4.52
N VAL A 67 -10.62 8.76 -5.14
CA VAL A 67 -10.52 8.01 -6.41
C VAL A 67 -9.90 8.86 -7.52
N ARG A 68 -10.35 10.11 -7.70
CA ARG A 68 -9.81 11.00 -8.74
C ARG A 68 -8.35 11.32 -8.49
N TYR A 69 -7.98 11.58 -7.24
CA TYR A 69 -6.60 11.88 -6.88
C TYR A 69 -5.71 10.65 -7.11
N LEU A 70 -6.11 9.48 -6.60
CA LEU A 70 -5.37 8.23 -6.76
C LEU A 70 -5.19 7.83 -8.23
N ARG A 71 -6.16 8.08 -9.12
CA ARG A 71 -5.97 7.87 -10.57
C ARG A 71 -4.82 8.71 -11.12
N ARG A 72 -4.72 9.98 -10.73
CA ARG A 72 -3.61 10.85 -11.15
C ARG A 72 -2.28 10.37 -10.59
N VAL A 73 -2.27 9.85 -9.36
CA VAL A 73 -1.07 9.27 -8.74
C VAL A 73 -0.63 8.01 -9.49
N VAL A 74 -1.56 7.10 -9.82
CA VAL A 74 -1.30 5.93 -10.68
C VAL A 74 -0.68 6.37 -12.01
N ASP A 75 -1.30 7.31 -12.72
CA ASP A 75 -0.78 7.82 -14.01
C ASP A 75 0.63 8.44 -13.85
N THR A 76 0.93 9.02 -12.69
CA THR A 76 2.24 9.61 -12.40
C THR A 76 3.28 8.53 -12.10
N ALA A 77 2.96 7.55 -11.27
CA ALA A 77 3.83 6.41 -10.98
C ALA A 77 4.11 5.57 -12.23
N GLU A 78 3.11 5.35 -13.09
CA GLU A 78 3.30 4.64 -14.37
C GLU A 78 4.18 5.41 -15.36
N ARG A 79 4.06 6.75 -15.40
CA ARG A 79 4.96 7.58 -16.21
C ARG A 79 6.38 7.55 -15.66
N HIS A 80 6.53 7.55 -14.33
CA HIS A 80 7.82 7.43 -13.67
C HIS A 80 8.49 6.09 -14.00
N LEU A 81 7.76 4.98 -13.86
CA LEU A 81 8.22 3.64 -14.25
C LEU A 81 8.62 3.57 -15.72
N ARG A 82 7.81 4.11 -16.64
CA ARG A 82 8.15 4.08 -18.08
C ARG A 82 9.43 4.87 -18.39
N ARG A 83 9.58 6.08 -17.83
CA ARG A 83 10.79 6.90 -18.04
C ARG A 83 12.05 6.21 -17.54
N ASN A 84 11.96 5.54 -16.40
CA ASN A 84 13.10 4.80 -15.85
C ASN A 84 13.31 3.47 -16.59
N GLY A 85 12.25 2.82 -17.07
CA GLY A 85 12.33 1.60 -17.88
C GLY A 85 12.94 1.82 -19.27
N ASP A 86 12.65 2.94 -19.94
CA ASP A 86 13.22 3.29 -21.24
C ASP A 86 14.70 3.74 -21.13
N GLY A 87 15.16 4.13 -19.93
CA GLY A 87 16.55 4.50 -19.65
C GLY A 87 17.41 3.42 -18.97
N ALA A 88 16.82 2.37 -18.41
CA ALA A 88 17.48 1.37 -17.59
C ALA A 88 17.61 -0.03 -18.22
N VAL A 89 17.49 -0.16 -19.55
CA VAL A 89 17.97 -1.36 -20.25
C VAL A 89 19.43 -1.16 -20.66
N GLN A 90 20.29 -0.83 -19.70
CA GLN A 90 21.70 -1.22 -19.77
C GLN A 90 21.87 -2.45 -18.90
N TYR A 91 21.60 -3.61 -19.49
CA TYR A 91 22.16 -4.85 -18.99
C TYR A 91 23.69 -4.69 -19.01
N SER A 92 24.29 -4.42 -17.86
CA SER A 92 25.74 -4.55 -17.69
C SER A 92 26.08 -6.04 -17.79
N MET A 93 26.33 -6.51 -19.02
CA MET A 93 26.84 -7.85 -19.33
C MET A 93 28.34 -7.97 -19.04
N THR A 94 28.81 -7.36 -17.96
CA THR A 94 30.21 -7.45 -17.53
C THR A 94 30.31 -7.40 -16.00
N GLY A 95 30.55 -8.57 -15.40
CA GLY A 95 31.16 -8.70 -14.06
C GLY A 95 30.21 -9.18 -12.96
N ASN A 96 30.33 -10.46 -12.61
CA ASN A 96 30.07 -11.15 -11.33
C ASN A 96 29.46 -10.37 -10.13
N GLY A 97 28.33 -9.69 -10.32
CA GLY A 97 27.53 -9.10 -9.24
C GLY A 97 26.11 -8.99 -9.75
N VAL A 98 25.25 -9.90 -9.30
CA VAL A 98 23.87 -9.96 -9.79
C VAL A 98 23.09 -8.82 -9.13
N ASP A 99 23.07 -7.64 -9.76
CA ASP A 99 22.09 -6.59 -9.46
C ASP A 99 20.71 -7.09 -9.92
N ARG A 100 20.14 -7.97 -9.08
CA ARG A 100 18.79 -8.51 -9.26
C ARG A 100 17.82 -7.41 -8.87
N VAL A 101 16.99 -7.01 -9.82
CA VAL A 101 15.69 -6.38 -9.53
C VAL A 101 15.07 -7.13 -8.36
N ARG A 102 14.88 -6.44 -7.22
CA ARG A 102 14.23 -7.05 -6.07
C ARG A 102 12.74 -7.17 -6.38
N PRO A 103 12.11 -8.34 -6.19
CA PRO A 103 10.66 -8.46 -6.29
C PRO A 103 10.00 -7.54 -5.25
N VAL A 104 8.78 -7.08 -5.55
CA VAL A 104 8.04 -6.13 -4.69
C VAL A 104 7.85 -6.63 -3.26
N GLN A 105 7.76 -7.96 -3.08
CA GLN A 105 7.68 -8.64 -1.78
C GLN A 105 8.93 -8.43 -0.89
N ASP A 106 10.08 -8.08 -1.49
CA ASP A 106 11.30 -7.74 -0.74
C ASP A 106 11.36 -6.24 -0.40
N VAL A 107 10.34 -5.46 -0.80
CA VAL A 107 10.20 -4.02 -0.54
C VAL A 107 9.04 -3.75 0.42
N LEU A 108 7.92 -4.47 0.27
CA LEU A 108 6.73 -4.33 1.10
C LEU A 108 6.40 -5.68 1.76
N PRO A 109 6.10 -5.71 3.08
CA PRO A 109 5.76 -6.95 3.77
C PRO A 109 4.51 -7.61 3.19
N ASP A 110 4.50 -8.94 3.09
CA ASP A 110 3.36 -9.71 2.57
C ASP A 110 2.07 -9.39 3.34
N GLN A 111 2.15 -9.26 4.66
CA GLN A 111 0.99 -8.95 5.51
C GLN A 111 0.39 -7.57 5.18
N VAL A 112 1.23 -6.61 4.81
CA VAL A 112 0.81 -5.26 4.39
C VAL A 112 0.13 -5.33 3.03
N MET A 113 0.70 -6.10 2.10
CA MET A 113 0.14 -6.29 0.76
C MET A 113 -1.19 -7.05 0.79
N ASP A 114 -1.30 -8.08 1.62
CA ASP A 114 -2.53 -8.84 1.85
C ASP A 114 -3.61 -7.95 2.47
N ALA A 115 -3.26 -7.12 3.46
CA ALA A 115 -4.18 -6.16 4.05
C ALA A 115 -4.67 -5.14 3.01
N ALA A 116 -3.76 -4.58 2.19
CA ALA A 116 -4.11 -3.64 1.13
C ALA A 116 -5.01 -4.27 0.07
N ALA A 117 -4.75 -5.53 -0.32
CA ALA A 117 -5.57 -6.27 -1.26
C ALA A 117 -6.97 -6.53 -0.70
N ARG A 118 -7.06 -6.94 0.58
CA ARG A 118 -8.33 -7.21 1.26
C ARG A 118 -9.19 -5.96 1.40
N VAL A 119 -8.62 -4.88 1.94
CA VAL A 119 -9.31 -3.58 2.03
C VAL A 119 -9.73 -3.09 0.64
N GLY A 120 -8.90 -3.34 -0.37
CA GLY A 120 -9.22 -3.13 -1.78
C GLY A 120 -10.50 -3.83 -2.23
N GLY A 121 -10.64 -5.12 -1.89
CA GLY A 121 -11.83 -5.93 -2.15
C GLY A 121 -13.05 -5.43 -1.39
N ASP A 122 -12.94 -5.27 -0.07
CA ASP A 122 -14.05 -4.88 0.80
C ASP A 122 -14.65 -3.53 0.38
N VAL A 123 -13.81 -2.53 0.11
CA VAL A 123 -14.27 -1.20 -0.33
C VAL A 123 -14.83 -1.22 -1.75
N ALA A 124 -14.34 -2.13 -2.61
CA ALA A 124 -14.87 -2.33 -3.95
C ALA A 124 -16.27 -2.96 -3.92
N GLU A 125 -16.53 -3.93 -3.04
CA GLU A 125 -17.85 -4.52 -2.81
C GLU A 125 -18.85 -3.46 -2.33
N LEU A 126 -18.39 -2.49 -1.54
CA LEU A 126 -19.18 -1.33 -1.14
C LEU A 126 -19.41 -0.33 -2.28
N GLY A 127 -18.74 -0.47 -3.43
CA GLY A 127 -18.96 0.36 -4.63
C GLY A 127 -17.97 1.53 -4.80
N SER A 128 -16.78 1.45 -4.19
CA SER A 128 -15.70 2.43 -4.39
C SER A 128 -14.39 1.76 -4.78
N MET A 129 -13.68 2.33 -5.75
CA MET A 129 -12.36 1.85 -6.16
C MET A 129 -11.19 2.45 -5.37
N ALA A 130 -11.46 3.25 -4.33
CA ALA A 130 -10.42 4.04 -3.66
C ALA A 130 -9.29 3.16 -3.12
N ALA A 131 -9.60 2.15 -2.31
CA ALA A 131 -8.60 1.25 -1.74
C ALA A 131 -7.89 0.39 -2.80
N ALA A 132 -8.62 -0.10 -3.81
CA ALA A 132 -8.03 -0.86 -4.91
C ALA A 132 -7.00 -0.04 -5.72
N LEU A 133 -7.30 1.25 -5.97
CA LEU A 133 -6.34 2.15 -6.60
C LEU A 133 -5.13 2.43 -5.71
N ALA A 134 -5.34 2.56 -4.40
CA ALA A 134 -4.25 2.73 -3.44
C ALA A 134 -3.32 1.51 -3.41
N ASN A 135 -3.87 0.30 -3.38
CA ASN A 135 -3.10 -0.94 -3.51
C ASN A 135 -2.30 -0.97 -4.83
N ARG A 136 -2.90 -0.55 -5.95
CA ARG A 136 -2.17 -0.41 -7.23
C ARG A 136 -1.02 0.58 -7.13
N VAL A 137 -1.19 1.71 -6.45
CA VAL A 137 -0.10 2.68 -6.23
C VAL A 137 1.03 2.03 -5.43
N LEU A 138 0.74 1.25 -4.38
CA LEU A 138 1.77 0.51 -3.62
C LEU A 138 2.55 -0.44 -4.51
N LEU A 139 1.86 -1.22 -5.35
CA LEU A 139 2.53 -2.14 -6.29
C LEU A 139 3.45 -1.40 -7.27
N LEU A 140 2.99 -0.27 -7.81
CA LEU A 140 3.79 0.54 -8.74
C LEU A 140 5.00 1.15 -8.04
N ALA A 141 4.81 1.72 -6.85
CA ALA A 141 5.89 2.31 -6.08
C ALA A 141 6.90 1.26 -5.60
N GLY A 142 6.44 0.10 -5.13
CA GLY A 142 7.28 -1.04 -4.80
C GLY A 142 8.07 -1.55 -6.00
N ALA A 143 7.50 -1.55 -7.20
CA ALA A 143 8.22 -1.88 -8.43
C ALA A 143 9.31 -0.85 -8.76
N ILE A 144 9.04 0.46 -8.56
CA ILE A 144 10.06 1.51 -8.74
C ILE A 144 11.24 1.25 -7.79
N VAL A 145 10.97 1.01 -6.51
CA VAL A 145 12.01 0.72 -5.50
C VAL A 145 12.77 -0.56 -5.84
N GLY A 146 12.06 -1.65 -6.15
CA GLY A 146 12.65 -2.95 -6.47
C GLY A 146 13.53 -2.92 -7.72
N SER A 147 13.24 -1.99 -8.65
CA SER A 147 14.06 -1.72 -9.83
C SER A 147 15.25 -0.78 -9.58
N GLY A 148 15.47 -0.33 -8.34
CA GLY A 148 16.55 0.58 -7.96
C GLY A 148 16.26 2.06 -8.22
N GLY A 149 15.03 2.41 -8.60
CA GLY A 149 14.60 3.80 -8.83
C GLY A 149 14.14 4.54 -7.56
N GLY A 150 14.27 3.93 -6.38
CA GLY A 150 13.91 4.54 -5.10
C GLY A 150 15.04 5.40 -4.52
N MET A 151 14.66 6.42 -3.73
CA MET A 151 15.58 7.21 -2.90
C MET A 151 15.82 6.58 -1.53
N MET A 152 14.85 5.78 -1.05
CA MET A 152 15.00 4.99 0.16
C MET A 152 15.36 3.56 -0.18
N SER A 153 16.15 2.93 0.71
CA SER A 153 16.45 1.52 0.57
C SER A 153 15.17 0.67 0.68
N PRO A 154 15.07 -0.46 -0.05
CA PRO A 154 13.99 -1.43 0.14
C PRO A 154 13.73 -1.77 1.61
N ASP A 155 14.80 -2.00 2.39
CA ASP A 155 14.72 -2.39 3.80
C ASP A 155 14.15 -1.25 4.68
N SER A 156 14.44 0.01 4.36
CA SER A 156 13.85 1.17 5.04
C SER A 156 12.35 1.28 4.77
N ILE A 157 11.93 1.06 3.52
CA ILE A 157 10.51 1.09 3.14
C ILE A 157 9.77 -0.08 3.80
N TYR A 158 10.37 -1.27 3.79
CA TYR A 158 9.83 -2.45 4.45
C TYR A 158 9.60 -2.20 5.96
N SER A 159 10.60 -1.64 6.64
CA SER A 159 10.51 -1.33 8.07
C SER A 159 9.43 -0.29 8.36
N ALA A 160 9.40 0.81 7.60
CA ALA A 160 8.40 1.86 7.76
C ALA A 160 6.96 1.35 7.49
N ALA A 161 6.78 0.52 6.46
CA ALA A 161 5.49 -0.10 6.16
C ALA A 161 5.05 -1.05 7.29
N THR A 162 5.97 -1.82 7.86
CA THR A 162 5.72 -2.71 9.00
C THR A 162 5.30 -1.90 10.23
N GLU A 163 6.05 -0.87 10.59
CA GLU A 163 5.76 -0.02 11.75
C GLU A 163 4.40 0.68 11.61
N SER A 164 4.12 1.25 10.44
CA SER A 164 2.84 1.89 10.13
C SER A 164 1.67 0.90 10.23
N TYR A 165 1.82 -0.31 9.70
CA TYR A 165 0.79 -1.35 9.80
C TYR A 165 0.55 -1.80 11.24
N CYS A 166 1.62 -2.03 12.02
CA CYS A 166 1.50 -2.37 13.44
C CYS A 166 0.81 -1.25 14.24
N SER A 167 1.08 0.02 13.92
CA SER A 167 0.47 1.18 14.56
C SER A 167 -1.04 1.25 14.32
N VAL A 168 -1.50 1.09 13.07
CA VAL A 168 -2.95 1.10 12.76
C VAL A 168 -3.66 -0.09 13.42
N LEU A 169 -3.04 -1.27 13.45
CA LEU A 169 -3.62 -2.44 14.13
C LEU A 169 -3.73 -2.23 15.64
N ALA A 170 -2.69 -1.70 16.28
CA ALA A 170 -2.72 -1.36 17.70
C ALA A 170 -3.82 -0.35 18.03
N SER A 171 -3.99 0.68 17.19
CA SER A 171 -5.06 1.67 17.33
C SER A 171 -6.45 1.04 17.21
N LEU A 172 -6.65 0.17 16.22
CA LEU A 172 -7.91 -0.54 16.01
C LEU A 172 -8.26 -1.46 17.17
N TRP A 173 -7.29 -2.22 17.68
CA TRP A 173 -7.50 -3.06 18.86
C TRP A 173 -7.93 -2.26 20.10
N HIS A 174 -7.43 -1.04 20.24
CA HIS A 174 -7.79 -0.20 21.38
C HIS A 174 -9.17 0.45 21.22
N THR A 175 -9.57 0.77 20.00
CA THR A 175 -10.75 1.61 19.71
C THR A 175 -11.98 0.83 19.27
N ASP A 176 -11.81 -0.37 18.69
CA ASP A 176 -12.91 -1.24 18.27
C ASP A 176 -12.71 -2.65 18.85
N PRO A 177 -13.29 -2.94 20.04
CA PRO A 177 -13.22 -4.28 20.65
C PRO A 177 -13.87 -5.38 19.79
N ASN A 178 -14.70 -5.01 18.82
CA ASN A 178 -15.34 -5.95 17.89
C ASN A 178 -14.52 -6.16 16.61
N ALA A 179 -13.38 -5.46 16.45
CA ALA A 179 -12.42 -5.74 15.40
C ALA A 179 -11.83 -7.14 15.64
N ARG A 180 -12.46 -8.15 15.05
CA ARG A 180 -12.01 -9.54 15.12
C ARG A 180 -10.81 -9.71 14.24
N VAL A 181 -9.72 -10.24 14.79
CA VAL A 181 -8.56 -10.72 14.04
C VAL A 181 -8.75 -12.20 13.78
N GLU A 182 -9.04 -12.58 12.53
CA GLU A 182 -9.05 -14.00 12.13
C GLU A 182 -7.70 -14.31 11.49
N LEU A 183 -7.03 -15.30 12.04
CA LEU A 183 -5.79 -15.85 11.49
C LEU A 183 -6.17 -16.83 10.38
N LYS A 184 -5.89 -16.47 9.13
CA LYS A 184 -6.13 -17.38 8.00
C LYS A 184 -4.99 -18.40 7.90
N VAL A 185 -5.26 -19.64 8.27
CA VAL A 185 -4.36 -20.77 8.00
C VAL A 185 -4.57 -21.20 6.55
N VAL A 186 -3.57 -20.98 5.69
CA VAL A 186 -3.53 -21.54 4.34
C VAL A 186 -2.88 -22.93 4.46
N TRP A 187 -3.65 -23.97 4.18
CA TRP A 187 -3.21 -25.37 4.18
C TRP A 187 -2.61 -25.76 2.83
#